data_AF-A0A4R4QHA4-F1
#
_entry.id   AF-A0A4R4QHA4-F1
#
_cell.length_a   1.000
_cell.length_b   1.000
_cell.length_c   1.000
_cell.angle_alpha   90.00
_cell.angle_beta   90.00
_cell.angle_gamma   90.00
#
_symmetry.space_group_name_H-M   'P 1'
#
loop_
_entity.id
_entity.type
_entity.pdbx_description
1 polymer ?
#
loop_
_entity_poly.entity_id
_entity_poly.type
_entity_poly.pdbx_seq_one_letter_code
_entity_poly.pdbx_strand_id
1 'polypeptide(L)'
;MPPPDFWTTSAQTMPVLALALVVEARVIIRGWIPGRDRFFKSLQGFLWSFSLLSYAFAVPACFRALAEEAVWSGWPLVIELGIQVGITTLVVAPALELLVRANARTVARMSPSNLKIHWLAALSRIQFTPKVRRLRRKMRPLHEWCTTTLAKFDTWEAALLQREESQIREVQLNKIRELRPIISKLNEQASGRMRELDETVKTFQTNMSDYRSRRLVLLAAAERSLESWAMAQKAVPTGELLDATPPSSH
;
A
#
# COMPACT_ATOMS: atom_id res chain seq x y z
N MET A 1 -30.36 12.31 -21.80
CA MET A 1 -29.24 13.07 -22.40
C MET A 1 -29.15 14.39 -21.65
N PRO A 2 -27.94 14.92 -21.38
CA PRO A 2 -27.78 16.24 -20.79
C PRO A 2 -28.38 17.34 -21.68
N PRO A 3 -28.80 18.48 -21.11
CA PRO A 3 -29.30 19.62 -21.90
C PRO A 3 -28.20 20.20 -22.80
N PRO A 4 -28.55 20.85 -23.93
CA PRO A 4 -27.58 21.51 -24.82
C PRO A 4 -26.63 22.46 -24.08
N ASP A 5 -27.15 23.20 -23.10
CA ASP A 5 -26.39 24.13 -22.26
C ASP A 5 -25.22 23.49 -21.52
N PHE A 6 -25.35 22.21 -21.14
CA PHE A 6 -24.26 21.47 -20.49
C PHE A 6 -23.06 21.32 -21.41
N TRP A 7 -23.29 20.93 -22.66
CA TRP A 7 -22.23 20.69 -23.65
C TRP A 7 -21.55 22.00 -24.05
N THR A 8 -22.33 23.06 -24.27
CA THR A 8 -21.79 24.40 -24.56
C THR A 8 -20.95 24.92 -23.40
N THR A 9 -21.46 24.86 -22.17
CA THR A 9 -20.74 25.34 -20.98
C THR A 9 -19.46 24.55 -20.75
N SER A 10 -19.50 23.23 -20.92
CA SER A 10 -18.34 22.35 -20.74
C SER A 10 -17.26 22.61 -21.79
N ALA A 11 -17.66 22.78 -23.07
CA ALA A 11 -16.75 23.09 -24.17
C ALA A 11 -16.01 24.43 -23.97
N GLN A 12 -16.64 25.40 -23.31
CA GLN A 12 -16.03 26.69 -22.98
C GLN A 12 -15.19 26.64 -21.70
N THR A 13 -15.65 25.93 -20.67
CA THR A 13 -15.00 25.91 -19.35
C THR A 13 -13.71 25.10 -19.34
N MET A 14 -13.67 23.95 -20.01
CA MET A 14 -12.49 23.07 -20.00
C MET A 14 -11.22 23.72 -20.58
N PRO A 15 -11.25 24.42 -21.73
CA PRO A 15 -10.07 25.13 -22.22
C PRO A 15 -9.55 26.19 -21.26
N VAL A 16 -10.45 26.92 -20.57
CA VAL A 16 -10.08 27.94 -19.57
C VAL A 16 -9.40 27.28 -18.37
N LEU A 17 -9.95 26.17 -17.86
CA LEU A 17 -9.34 25.39 -16.78
C LEU A 17 -8.00 24.78 -17.20
N ALA A 18 -7.90 24.27 -18.43
CA ALA A 18 -6.66 23.74 -18.98
C ALA A 18 -5.57 24.81 -19.02
N LEU A 19 -5.90 26.02 -19.48
CA LEU A 19 -4.97 27.14 -19.51
C LEU A 19 -4.52 27.53 -18.10
N ALA A 20 -5.45 27.63 -17.15
CA ALA A 20 -5.15 27.93 -15.75
C ALA A 20 -4.19 26.89 -15.15
N LEU A 21 -4.45 25.60 -15.35
CA LEU A 21 -3.60 24.50 -14.89
C LEU A 21 -2.19 24.58 -15.50
N VAL A 22 -2.08 24.89 -16.80
CA VAL A 22 -0.76 25.03 -17.46
C VAL A 22 0.03 26.21 -16.91
N VAL A 23 -0.63 27.36 -16.68
CA VAL A 23 0.01 28.54 -16.09
C VAL A 23 0.52 28.22 -14.68
N GLU A 24 -0.32 27.62 -13.85
CA GLU A 24 0.04 27.26 -12.49
C GLU A 24 1.15 26.21 -12.45
N ALA A 25 1.04 25.14 -13.25
CA ALA A 25 2.06 24.11 -13.35
C ALA A 25 3.42 24.73 -13.74
N ARG A 26 3.46 25.68 -14.68
CA ARG A 26 4.70 26.38 -15.05
C ARG A 26 5.30 27.18 -13.89
N VAL A 27 4.47 27.88 -13.12
CA VAL A 27 4.92 28.65 -11.95
C VAL A 27 5.53 27.71 -10.90
N ILE A 28 4.84 26.61 -10.58
CA ILE A 28 5.29 25.64 -9.58
C ILE A 28 6.55 24.90 -10.04
N ILE A 29 6.60 24.44 -11.30
CA ILE A 29 7.75 23.71 -11.88
C ILE A 29 9.01 24.57 -11.87
N ARG A 30 8.92 25.90 -12.08
CA ARG A 30 10.07 26.80 -11.98
C ARG A 30 10.71 26.81 -10.60
N GLY A 31 9.94 26.51 -9.54
CA GLY A 31 10.44 26.37 -8.17
C GLY A 31 11.05 25.01 -7.83
N TRP A 32 11.05 24.05 -8.77
CA TRP A 32 11.49 22.69 -8.47
C TRP A 32 13.01 22.56 -8.38
N ILE A 33 13.51 22.30 -7.18
CA ILE A 33 14.93 21.97 -6.96
C ILE A 33 15.22 20.51 -7.36
N PRO A 34 16.17 20.22 -8.26
CA PRO A 34 16.52 18.86 -8.65
C PRO A 34 16.82 17.95 -7.44
N GLY A 35 16.39 16.69 -7.50
CA GLY A 35 16.66 15.71 -6.45
C GLY A 35 15.76 15.77 -5.20
N ARG A 36 15.13 16.91 -4.91
CA ARG A 36 14.24 17.11 -3.75
C ARG A 36 12.78 16.74 -4.06
N ASP A 37 12.09 16.10 -3.11
CA ASP A 37 10.64 15.83 -3.10
C ASP A 37 10.06 15.16 -4.36
N ARG A 38 10.80 14.21 -4.96
CA ARG A 38 10.45 13.54 -6.23
C ARG A 38 9.02 12.95 -6.26
N PHE A 39 8.54 12.44 -5.13
CA PHE A 39 7.19 11.87 -5.04
C PHE A 39 6.09 12.92 -5.22
N PHE A 40 6.18 14.03 -4.49
CA PHE A 40 5.19 15.12 -4.59
C PHE A 40 5.18 15.72 -5.98
N LYS A 41 6.37 15.87 -6.59
CA LYS A 41 6.51 16.32 -7.98
C LYS A 41 5.86 15.35 -8.97
N SER A 42 6.07 14.04 -8.77
CA SER A 42 5.42 13.02 -9.60
C SER A 42 3.91 13.00 -9.42
N LEU A 43 3.41 13.19 -8.20
CA LEU A 43 1.98 13.23 -7.91
C LEU A 43 1.33 14.48 -8.51
N GLN A 44 1.93 15.66 -8.35
CA GLN A 44 1.49 16.90 -8.99
C GLN A 44 1.50 16.77 -10.51
N GLY A 45 2.59 16.26 -11.08
CA GLY A 45 2.68 16.00 -12.52
C GLY A 45 1.58 15.07 -13.01
N PHE A 46 1.30 13.99 -12.28
CA PHE A 46 0.21 13.07 -12.61
C PHE A 46 -1.16 13.76 -12.55
N LEU A 47 -1.46 14.54 -11.51
CA LEU A 47 -2.73 15.27 -11.37
C LEU A 47 -2.95 16.28 -12.52
N TRP A 48 -1.90 17.02 -12.89
CA TRP A 48 -1.96 17.96 -14.01
C TRP A 48 -2.16 17.23 -15.34
N SER A 49 -1.34 16.23 -15.65
CA SER A 49 -1.42 15.49 -16.91
C SER A 49 -2.75 14.75 -17.05
N PHE A 50 -3.26 14.15 -15.98
CA PHE A 50 -4.55 13.48 -15.99
C PHE A 50 -5.70 14.44 -16.34
N SER A 51 -5.73 15.61 -15.69
CA SER A 51 -6.75 16.63 -15.94
C SER A 51 -6.69 17.15 -17.38
N LEU A 52 -5.49 17.52 -17.85
CA LEU A 52 -5.28 18.01 -19.22
C LEU A 52 -5.65 16.97 -20.27
N LEU A 53 -5.30 15.71 -20.04
CA LEU A 53 -5.65 14.62 -20.94
C LEU A 53 -7.16 14.41 -20.99
N SER A 54 -7.84 14.47 -19.83
CA SER A 54 -9.30 14.35 -19.79
C SER A 54 -9.99 15.45 -20.61
N TYR A 55 -9.51 16.69 -20.53
CA TYR A 55 -10.05 17.82 -21.31
C TYR A 55 -9.79 17.68 -22.80
N ALA A 56 -8.59 17.23 -23.19
CA ALA A 56 -8.23 17.03 -24.59
C ALA A 56 -9.17 16.06 -25.32
N PHE A 57 -9.68 15.05 -24.62
CA PHE A 57 -10.65 14.09 -25.19
C PHE A 57 -12.11 14.53 -25.01
N ALA A 58 -12.43 15.22 -23.91
CA ALA A 58 -13.81 15.62 -23.62
C ALA A 58 -14.30 16.79 -24.50
N VAL A 59 -13.42 17.74 -24.85
CA VAL A 59 -13.80 18.91 -25.67
C VAL A 59 -14.31 18.49 -27.07
N PRO A 60 -13.61 17.63 -27.84
CA PRO A 60 -14.14 17.10 -29.10
C PRO A 60 -15.48 16.39 -28.94
N ALA A 61 -15.69 15.64 -27.85
CA ALA A 61 -16.95 14.97 -27.57
C ALA A 61 -18.10 15.97 -27.37
N CYS A 62 -17.83 17.12 -26.72
CA CYS A 62 -18.80 18.20 -26.60
C CYS A 62 -19.19 18.79 -27.95
N PHE A 63 -18.22 19.04 -28.84
CA PHE A 63 -18.51 19.57 -30.17
C PHE A 63 -19.32 18.59 -31.03
N ARG A 64 -19.03 17.29 -30.94
CA ARG A 64 -19.84 16.25 -31.60
C ARG A 64 -21.27 16.21 -31.07
N ALA A 65 -21.44 16.29 -29.75
CA ALA A 65 -22.77 16.34 -29.13
C ALA A 65 -23.57 17.58 -29.57
N LEU A 66 -22.90 18.73 -29.69
CA LEU A 66 -23.52 19.97 -30.19
C LEU A 66 -23.87 19.92 -31.68
N ALA A 67 -23.17 19.10 -32.46
CA ALA A 67 -23.50 18.80 -33.85
C ALA A 67 -24.58 17.71 -34.00
N GLU A 68 -25.25 17.33 -32.90
CA GLU A 68 -26.26 16.28 -32.84
C GLU A 68 -25.75 14.88 -33.21
N GLU A 69 -24.44 14.65 -33.16
CA GLU A 69 -23.86 13.32 -33.39
C GLU A 69 -24.05 12.41 -32.17
N ALA A 70 -24.14 11.10 -32.43
CA ALA A 70 -24.23 10.11 -31.36
C ALA A 70 -22.91 10.04 -30.57
N VAL A 71 -22.94 10.49 -29.32
CA VAL A 71 -21.81 10.42 -28.39
C VAL A 71 -22.10 9.41 -27.28
N TRP A 72 -21.06 8.73 -26.80
CA TRP A 72 -21.17 7.74 -25.73
C TRP A 72 -21.80 8.33 -24.45
N SER A 73 -22.74 7.60 -23.84
CA SER A 73 -23.52 8.07 -22.69
C SER A 73 -22.71 8.32 -21.41
N GLY A 74 -21.46 7.83 -21.35
CA GLY A 74 -20.55 8.04 -20.22
C GLY A 74 -19.80 9.39 -20.24
N TRP A 75 -19.81 10.12 -21.35
CA TRP A 75 -19.09 11.40 -21.46
C TRP A 75 -19.47 12.46 -20.44
N PRO A 76 -20.76 12.66 -20.08
CA PRO A 76 -21.14 13.66 -19.09
C PRO A 76 -20.45 13.42 -17.74
N LEU A 77 -20.37 12.16 -17.31
CA LEU A 77 -19.67 11.80 -16.06
C LEU A 77 -18.16 12.06 -16.16
N VAL A 78 -17.54 11.75 -17.30
CA VAL A 78 -16.12 12.03 -17.55
C VAL A 78 -15.85 13.54 -17.51
N ILE A 79 -16.74 14.33 -18.08
CA ILE A 79 -16.69 15.80 -18.10
C ILE A 79 -16.80 16.36 -16.67
N GLU A 80 -17.82 15.95 -15.92
CA GLU A 80 -18.04 16.39 -14.54
C GLU A 80 -16.84 16.06 -13.64
N LEU A 81 -16.36 14.81 -13.70
CA LEU A 81 -15.19 14.39 -12.94
C LEU A 81 -13.92 15.13 -13.38
N GLY A 82 -13.72 15.33 -14.68
CA GLY A 82 -12.59 16.09 -15.20
C GLY A 82 -12.59 17.53 -14.70
N ILE A 83 -13.74 18.22 -14.75
CA ILE A 83 -13.89 19.59 -14.24
C ILE A 83 -13.64 19.62 -12.72
N GLN A 84 -14.27 18.72 -11.98
CA GLN A 84 -14.12 18.63 -10.53
C GLN A 84 -12.66 18.38 -10.12
N VAL A 85 -11.98 17.44 -10.78
CA VAL A 85 -10.57 17.12 -10.52
C VAL A 85 -9.67 18.28 -10.89
N GLY A 86 -9.92 18.99 -12.00
CA GLY A 86 -9.11 20.15 -12.38
C GLY A 86 -9.27 21.32 -11.41
N ILE A 87 -10.49 21.67 -11.02
CA ILE A 87 -10.74 22.70 -9.99
C ILE A 87 -10.09 22.28 -8.67
N THR A 88 -10.25 21.03 -8.24
CA THR A 88 -9.60 20.52 -7.03
C THR A 88 -8.09 20.62 -7.14
N THR A 89 -7.51 20.31 -8.30
CA THR A 89 -6.07 20.39 -8.53
C THR A 89 -5.56 21.82 -8.44
N LEU A 90 -6.28 22.80 -9.00
CA LEU A 90 -5.95 24.23 -8.90
C LEU A 90 -5.95 24.74 -7.44
N VAL A 91 -6.81 24.19 -6.57
CA VAL A 91 -6.88 24.59 -5.16
C VAL A 91 -5.87 23.82 -4.30
N VAL A 92 -5.71 22.52 -4.56
CA VAL A 92 -4.91 21.62 -3.74
C VAL A 92 -3.42 21.71 -4.07
N ALA A 93 -3.04 21.95 -5.33
CA ALA A 93 -1.62 22.08 -5.71
C ALA A 93 -0.87 23.17 -4.91
N PRO A 94 -1.37 24.41 -4.77
CA PRO A 94 -0.68 25.45 -4.01
C PRO A 94 -0.76 25.20 -2.50
N ALA A 95 -1.88 24.63 -2.01
CA ALA A 95 -2.01 24.24 -0.61
C ALA A 95 -0.99 23.14 -0.22
N LEU A 96 -0.79 22.15 -1.09
CA LEU A 96 0.24 21.12 -0.89
C LEU A 96 1.64 21.73 -0.90
N GLU A 97 1.91 22.68 -1.79
CA GLU A 97 3.20 23.36 -1.81
C GLU A 97 3.46 24.13 -0.51
N LEU A 98 2.48 24.88 -0.02
CA LEU A 98 2.56 25.56 1.28
C LEU A 98 2.77 24.56 2.42
N LEU A 99 2.05 23.45 2.41
CA LEU A 99 2.18 22.41 3.43
C LEU A 99 3.56 21.76 3.41
N VAL A 100 4.11 21.48 2.22
CA VAL A 100 5.46 20.92 2.05
C VAL A 100 6.52 21.92 2.52
N ARG A 101 6.37 23.21 2.21
CA ARG A 101 7.28 24.26 2.67
C ARG A 101 7.23 24.44 4.20
N ALA A 102 6.02 24.51 4.78
CA ALA A 102 5.82 24.68 6.21
C ALA A 102 6.28 23.46 7.03
N ASN A 103 6.09 22.25 6.48
CA ASN A 103 6.38 20.98 7.18
C ASN A 103 7.55 20.22 6.55
N ALA A 104 8.54 20.91 5.98
CA ALA A 104 9.64 20.29 5.25
C ALA A 104 10.33 19.15 6.04
N ARG A 105 10.44 19.27 7.37
CA ARG A 105 11.00 18.23 8.25
C ARG A 105 10.13 16.97 8.34
N THR A 106 8.82 17.13 8.45
CA THR A 106 7.86 16.01 8.52
C THR A 106 7.73 15.32 7.17
N VAL A 107 7.71 16.11 6.09
CA VAL A 107 7.63 15.60 4.72
C VAL A 107 8.91 14.85 4.32
N ALA A 108 10.09 15.32 4.73
CA ALA A 108 11.35 14.59 4.54
C ALA A 108 11.33 13.20 5.21
N ARG A 109 10.66 13.05 6.37
CA ARG A 109 10.46 11.76 7.04
C ARG A 109 9.47 10.84 6.31
N MET A 110 8.53 11.41 5.56
CA MET A 110 7.55 10.72 4.71
C MET A 110 8.06 10.41 3.28
N SER A 111 9.38 10.34 3.08
CA SER A 111 9.99 9.94 1.81
C SER A 111 9.36 8.65 1.22
N PRO A 112 9.14 8.55 -0.11
CA PRO A 112 8.44 7.45 -0.78
C PRO A 112 9.08 6.07 -0.60
N SER A 113 10.35 5.98 -0.18
CA SER A 113 10.94 4.71 0.26
C SER A 113 10.11 4.14 1.41
N ASN A 114 9.89 4.94 2.47
CA ASN A 114 9.04 4.55 3.60
C ASN A 114 7.59 4.30 3.16
N LEU A 115 7.01 5.08 2.24
CA LEU A 115 5.61 4.91 1.84
C LEU A 115 5.37 3.61 1.06
N LYS A 116 6.24 3.23 0.12
CA LYS A 116 6.18 1.93 -0.57
C LYS A 116 6.30 0.77 0.41
N ILE A 117 7.22 0.90 1.37
CA ILE A 117 7.43 -0.09 2.44
C ILE A 117 6.18 -0.21 3.33
N HIS A 118 5.53 0.91 3.68
CA HIS A 118 4.31 0.91 4.50
C HIS A 118 3.12 0.34 3.73
N TRP A 119 2.98 0.65 2.43
CA TRP A 119 1.95 0.08 1.58
C TRP A 119 2.13 -1.43 1.36
N LEU A 120 3.37 -1.89 1.11
CA LEU A 120 3.68 -3.31 0.98
C LEU A 120 3.50 -4.06 2.32
N ALA A 121 3.87 -3.45 3.45
CA ALA A 121 3.64 -4.02 4.78
C ALA A 121 2.16 -4.04 5.18
N ALA A 122 1.38 -3.03 4.77
CA ALA A 122 -0.06 -2.99 4.97
C ALA A 122 -0.78 -4.02 4.09
N LEU A 123 -0.43 -4.10 2.81
CA LEU A 123 -0.96 -5.11 1.88
C LEU A 123 -0.61 -6.53 2.33
N SER A 124 0.62 -6.78 2.80
CA SER A 124 1.00 -8.10 3.30
C SER A 124 0.24 -8.48 4.57
N ARG A 125 0.03 -7.54 5.50
CA ARG A 125 -0.85 -7.78 6.66
C ARG A 125 -2.29 -8.06 6.25
N ILE A 126 -2.85 -7.26 5.35
CA ILE A 126 -4.25 -7.37 4.93
C ILE A 126 -4.49 -8.66 4.14
N GLN A 127 -3.56 -9.09 3.29
CA GLN A 127 -3.73 -10.28 2.46
C GLN A 127 -3.34 -11.60 3.16
N PHE A 128 -2.27 -11.61 3.95
CA PHE A 128 -1.77 -12.86 4.56
C PHE A 128 -2.44 -13.21 5.89
N THR A 129 -2.75 -12.23 6.75
CA THR A 129 -3.34 -12.54 8.06
C THR A 129 -4.72 -13.23 8.00
N PRO A 130 -5.68 -12.86 7.12
CA PRO A 130 -6.96 -13.56 7.07
C PRO A 130 -6.83 -14.95 6.44
N LYS A 131 -5.95 -15.15 5.46
CA LYS A 131 -5.72 -16.46 4.82
C LYS A 131 -5.10 -17.45 5.82
N VAL A 132 -4.04 -17.05 6.53
CA VAL A 132 -3.40 -17.88 7.57
C VAL A 132 -4.37 -18.17 8.71
N ARG A 133 -5.16 -17.18 9.15
CA ARG A 133 -6.21 -17.39 10.17
C ARG A 133 -7.28 -18.37 9.70
N ARG A 134 -7.75 -18.28 8.45
CA ARG A 134 -8.73 -19.23 7.88
C ARG A 134 -8.16 -20.64 7.81
N LEU A 135 -6.91 -20.80 7.36
CA LEU A 135 -6.27 -22.11 7.26
C LEU A 135 -6.06 -22.74 8.64
N ARG A 136 -5.59 -21.96 9.62
CA ARG A 136 -5.42 -22.43 11.01
C ARG A 136 -6.74 -22.83 11.66
N ARG A 137 -7.81 -22.06 11.42
CA ARG A 137 -9.17 -22.40 11.87
C ARG A 137 -9.71 -23.69 11.27
N LYS A 138 -9.34 -24.03 10.03
CA LYS A 138 -9.73 -25.29 9.38
C LYS A 138 -8.88 -26.48 9.86
N MET A 139 -7.58 -26.28 10.06
CA MET A 139 -6.64 -27.35 10.43
C MET A 139 -6.77 -27.77 11.90
N ARG A 140 -7.03 -26.82 12.81
CA ARG A 140 -7.15 -27.10 14.25
C ARG A 140 -8.20 -28.17 14.59
N PRO A 141 -9.48 -28.08 14.16
CA PRO A 141 -10.47 -29.09 14.50
C PRO A 141 -10.14 -30.45 13.90
N LEU A 142 -9.47 -30.51 12.74
CA LEU A 142 -9.04 -31.76 12.15
C LEU A 142 -7.94 -32.43 12.98
N HIS A 143 -6.97 -31.65 13.46
CA HIS A 143 -5.91 -32.15 14.33
C HIS A 143 -6.46 -32.59 15.71
N GLU A 144 -7.36 -31.80 16.29
CA GLU A 144 -8.06 -32.16 17.54
C GLU A 144 -8.91 -33.43 17.37
N TRP A 145 -9.60 -33.59 16.23
CA TRP A 145 -10.37 -34.79 15.93
C TRP A 145 -9.46 -36.03 15.77
N CYS A 146 -8.35 -35.92 15.04
CA CYS A 146 -7.40 -37.03 14.86
C CYS A 146 -6.78 -37.48 16.20
N THR A 147 -6.33 -36.53 17.01
CA THR A 147 -5.70 -36.81 18.31
C THR A 147 -6.68 -37.42 19.30
N THR A 148 -7.90 -36.89 19.38
CA THR A 148 -8.96 -37.46 20.24
C THR A 148 -9.42 -38.83 19.77
N THR A 149 -9.47 -39.08 18.46
CA THR A 149 -9.88 -40.38 17.90
C THR A 149 -8.82 -41.46 18.15
N LEU A 150 -7.53 -41.13 18.01
CA LEU A 150 -6.43 -42.05 18.36
C LEU A 150 -6.47 -42.43 19.84
N ALA A 151 -6.63 -41.44 20.74
CA ALA A 151 -6.77 -41.71 22.17
C ALA A 151 -7.98 -42.61 22.49
N LYS A 152 -9.11 -42.42 21.80
CA LYS A 152 -10.29 -43.30 21.94
C LYS A 152 -9.99 -44.72 21.50
N PHE A 153 -9.28 -44.92 20.39
CA PHE A 153 -8.90 -46.27 19.96
C PHE A 153 -8.04 -46.98 20.99
N ASP A 154 -7.10 -46.28 21.62
CA ASP A 154 -6.25 -46.88 22.65
C ASP A 154 -7.10 -47.31 23.87
N THR A 155 -8.06 -46.48 24.28
CA THR A 155 -8.99 -46.84 25.36
C THR A 155 -9.91 -48.00 24.98
N TRP A 156 -10.39 -48.05 23.74
CA TRP A 156 -11.28 -49.12 23.25
C TRP A 156 -10.54 -50.44 23.08
N GLU A 157 -9.31 -50.41 22.59
CA GLU A 157 -8.47 -51.60 22.49
C GLU A 157 -8.21 -52.17 23.88
N ALA A 158 -7.85 -51.34 24.86
CA ALA A 158 -7.67 -51.77 26.25
C ALA A 158 -8.97 -52.38 26.85
N ALA A 159 -10.12 -51.77 26.60
CA ALA A 159 -11.42 -52.26 27.08
C ALA A 159 -11.85 -53.58 26.40
N LEU A 160 -11.61 -53.72 25.09
CA LEU A 160 -11.91 -54.95 24.35
C LEU A 160 -11.01 -56.10 24.77
N LEU A 161 -9.76 -55.83 25.14
CA LEU A 161 -8.85 -56.85 25.66
C LEU A 161 -9.34 -57.49 26.97
N GLN A 162 -10.16 -56.79 27.74
CA GLN A 162 -10.75 -57.27 29.00
C GLN A 162 -12.05 -58.07 28.82
N ARG A 163 -12.68 -58.09 27.64
CA ARG A 163 -13.92 -58.87 27.40
C ARG A 163 -13.64 -60.33 27.05
N GLU A 164 -14.43 -61.24 27.61
CA GLU A 164 -14.34 -62.71 27.42
C GLU A 164 -14.97 -63.20 26.10
N GLU A 165 -15.87 -62.43 25.47
CA GLU A 165 -16.54 -62.83 24.22
C GLU A 165 -15.57 -62.82 23.02
N SER A 166 -15.17 -63.99 22.54
CA SER A 166 -14.09 -64.15 21.55
C SER A 166 -14.41 -63.63 20.14
N GLN A 167 -15.59 -63.95 19.58
CA GLN A 167 -15.91 -63.63 18.18
C GLN A 167 -16.17 -62.15 17.91
N ILE A 168 -16.99 -61.48 18.74
CA ILE A 168 -17.29 -60.05 18.56
C ILE A 168 -16.04 -59.20 18.80
N ARG A 169 -15.20 -59.61 19.75
CA ARG A 169 -13.92 -58.97 20.06
C ARG A 169 -12.95 -59.02 18.89
N GLU A 170 -12.76 -60.16 18.23
CA GLU A 170 -11.86 -60.26 17.07
C GLU A 170 -12.29 -59.37 15.91
N VAL A 171 -13.59 -59.34 15.60
CA VAL A 171 -14.13 -58.50 14.52
C VAL A 171 -13.90 -57.02 14.81
N GLN A 172 -14.16 -56.56 16.05
CA GLN A 172 -13.93 -55.15 16.42
C GLN A 172 -12.43 -54.80 16.48
N LEU A 173 -11.58 -55.70 16.97
CA LEU A 173 -10.13 -55.50 16.99
C LEU A 173 -9.55 -55.41 15.57
N ASN A 174 -9.99 -56.26 14.65
CA ASN A 174 -9.54 -56.19 13.26
C ASN A 174 -9.95 -54.86 12.60
N LYS A 175 -11.16 -54.38 12.87
CA LYS A 175 -11.61 -53.07 12.36
C LYS A 175 -10.82 -51.91 12.95
N ILE A 176 -10.48 -51.95 14.24
CA ILE A 176 -9.60 -50.94 14.88
C ILE A 176 -8.20 -51.00 14.27
N ARG A 177 -7.64 -52.20 14.07
CA ARG A 177 -6.31 -52.39 13.45
C ARG A 177 -6.25 -51.91 12.01
N GLU A 178 -7.35 -52.03 11.25
CA GLU A 178 -7.44 -51.52 9.88
C GLU A 178 -7.54 -49.99 9.83
N LEU A 179 -8.32 -49.37 10.72
CA LEU A 179 -8.53 -47.92 10.75
C LEU A 179 -7.38 -47.14 11.37
N ARG A 180 -6.67 -47.72 12.34
CA ARG A 180 -5.52 -47.10 13.04
C ARG A 180 -4.44 -46.55 12.08
N PRO A 181 -3.90 -47.30 11.10
CA PRO A 181 -2.86 -46.78 10.21
C PRO A 181 -3.35 -45.65 9.29
N ILE A 182 -4.63 -45.64 8.93
CA ILE A 182 -5.22 -44.57 8.10
C ILE A 182 -5.26 -43.26 8.90
N ILE A 183 -5.74 -43.34 10.15
CA ILE A 183 -5.89 -42.18 11.03
C ILE A 183 -4.54 -41.69 11.55
N SER A 184 -3.56 -42.57 11.80
CA SER A 184 -2.21 -42.16 12.14
C SER A 184 -1.54 -41.39 11.00
N LYS A 185 -1.65 -41.88 9.76
CA LYS A 185 -1.12 -41.20 8.57
C LYS A 185 -1.76 -39.83 8.35
N LEU A 186 -3.08 -39.71 8.55
CA LEU A 186 -3.77 -38.42 8.50
C LEU A 186 -3.29 -37.46 9.59
N ASN A 187 -3.06 -37.97 10.81
CA ASN A 187 -2.54 -37.17 11.91
C ASN A 187 -1.11 -36.67 11.63
N GLU A 188 -0.24 -37.53 11.07
CA GLU A 188 1.11 -37.14 10.65
C GLU A 188 1.07 -36.05 9.58
N GLN A 189 0.22 -36.19 8.56
CA GLN A 189 0.08 -35.17 7.50
C GLN A 189 -0.45 -33.84 8.05
N ALA A 190 -1.46 -33.88 8.93
CA ALA A 190 -2.02 -32.68 9.55
C ALA A 190 -0.98 -31.98 10.44
N SER A 191 -0.23 -32.76 11.22
CA SER A 191 0.84 -32.26 12.11
C SER A 191 2.00 -31.68 11.29
N GLY A 192 2.40 -32.34 10.21
CA GLY A 192 3.44 -31.85 9.29
C GLY A 192 3.07 -30.50 8.67
N ARG A 193 1.86 -30.38 8.13
CA ARG A 193 1.36 -29.12 7.56
C ARG A 193 1.21 -28.00 8.61
N MET A 194 0.85 -28.35 9.85
CA MET A 194 0.82 -27.37 10.93
C MET A 194 2.23 -26.84 11.28
N ARG A 195 3.23 -27.72 11.34
CA ARG A 195 4.63 -27.33 11.58
C ARG A 195 5.16 -26.43 10.47
N GLU A 196 4.95 -26.80 9.21
CA GLU A 196 5.35 -25.99 8.06
C GLU A 196 4.71 -24.59 8.08
N LEU A 197 3.43 -24.51 8.44
CA LEU A 197 2.72 -23.25 8.57
C LEU A 197 3.30 -22.40 9.72
N ASP A 198 3.57 -22.99 10.86
CA ASP A 198 4.15 -22.29 12.02
C ASP A 198 5.60 -21.82 11.72
N GLU A 199 6.41 -22.61 11.01
CA GLU A 199 7.74 -22.20 10.53
C GLU A 199 7.66 -21.05 9.54
N THR A 200 6.72 -21.08 8.59
CA THR A 200 6.52 -19.99 7.62
C THR A 200 6.13 -18.70 8.34
N VAL A 201 5.23 -18.79 9.33
CA VAL A 201 4.82 -17.65 10.17
C VAL A 201 6.01 -17.12 10.97
N LYS A 202 6.82 -18.00 11.56
CA LYS A 202 8.00 -17.62 12.34
C LYS A 202 9.04 -16.91 11.47
N THR A 203 9.38 -17.46 10.30
CA THR A 203 10.29 -16.84 9.33
C THR A 203 9.81 -15.47 8.90
N PHE A 204 8.51 -15.33 8.63
CA PHE A 204 7.92 -14.03 8.30
C PHE A 204 8.01 -13.03 9.45
N GLN A 205 7.77 -13.47 10.69
CA GLN A 205 7.92 -12.63 11.88
C GLN A 205 9.36 -12.18 12.10
N THR A 206 10.35 -13.08 11.95
CA THR A 206 11.77 -12.77 12.06
C THR A 206 12.21 -11.78 10.98
N ASN A 207 11.81 -11.99 9.72
CA ASN A 207 12.11 -11.05 8.65
C ASN A 207 11.52 -9.66 8.93
N MET A 208 10.32 -9.60 9.52
CA MET A 208 9.69 -8.34 9.92
C MET A 208 10.37 -7.68 11.12
N SER A 209 10.91 -8.44 12.08
CA SER A 209 11.69 -7.87 13.19
C SER A 209 13.03 -7.33 12.71
N ASP A 210 13.75 -8.09 11.88
CA ASP A 210 15.03 -7.68 11.30
C ASP A 210 14.86 -6.39 10.48
N TYR A 211 13.76 -6.31 9.73
CA TYR A 211 13.41 -5.13 8.97
C TYR A 211 13.20 -3.89 9.87
N ARG A 212 12.52 -4.05 11.01
CA ARG A 212 12.34 -2.98 12.00
C ARG A 212 13.67 -2.56 12.62
N SER A 213 14.52 -3.51 12.97
CA SER A 213 15.83 -3.23 13.57
C SER A 213 16.72 -2.46 12.59
N ARG A 214 16.79 -2.89 11.33
CA ARG A 214 17.54 -2.17 10.27
C ARG A 214 17.00 -0.76 10.05
N ARG A 215 15.68 -0.57 10.12
CA ARG A 215 15.06 0.76 10.04
C ARG A 215 15.50 1.67 11.18
N LEU A 216 15.53 1.18 12.42
CA LEU A 216 15.97 1.97 13.58
C LEU A 216 17.43 2.41 13.44
N VAL A 217 18.30 1.52 12.95
CA VAL A 217 19.71 1.84 12.69
C VAL A 217 19.84 2.91 11.61
N LEU A 218 19.11 2.80 10.50
CA LEU A 218 19.14 3.78 9.42
C LEU A 218 18.60 5.15 9.85
N LEU A 219 17.55 5.18 10.68
CA LEU A 219 17.01 6.43 11.24
C LEU A 219 18.03 7.09 12.19
N ALA A 220 18.65 6.32 13.07
CA ALA A 220 19.69 6.83 13.97
C ALA A 220 20.91 7.36 13.19
N ALA A 221 21.32 6.69 12.11
CA ALA A 221 22.41 7.15 11.25
C ALA A 221 22.06 8.46 10.53
N ALA A 222 20.81 8.59 10.05
CA ALA A 222 20.33 9.81 9.42
C ALA A 222 20.26 10.99 10.40
N GLU A 223 19.84 10.75 11.65
CA GLU A 223 19.83 11.78 12.71
C GLU A 223 21.24 12.28 13.02
N ARG A 224 22.22 11.38 13.19
CA ARG A 224 23.62 11.77 13.41
C ARG A 224 24.21 12.59 12.26
N SER A 225 23.86 12.25 11.02
CA SER A 225 24.29 13.00 9.83
C SER A 225 23.69 14.41 9.78
N LEU A 226 22.44 14.55 10.22
CA LEU A 226 21.77 15.85 10.35
C LEU A 226 22.39 16.71 11.46
N GLU A 227 22.73 16.10 12.58
CA GLU A 227 23.40 16.77 13.69
C GLU A 227 24.82 17.24 13.31
N SER A 228 25.60 16.39 12.64
CA SER A 228 26.95 16.76 12.19
C SER A 228 26.91 17.92 11.18
N TRP A 229 25.95 17.90 10.25
CA TRP A 229 25.75 18.99 9.31
C TRP A 229 25.35 20.30 10.01
N ALA A 230 24.42 20.23 10.98
CA ALA A 230 24.00 21.42 11.75
C ALA A 230 25.15 22.00 12.59
N MET A 231 26.03 21.15 13.13
CA MET A 231 27.23 21.57 13.85
C MET A 231 28.26 22.22 12.91
N ALA A 232 28.48 21.64 11.73
CA ALA A 232 29.35 22.23 10.71
C ALA A 232 28.87 23.61 10.27
N GLN A 233 27.56 23.81 10.13
CA GLN A 233 26.98 25.10 9.75
C GLN A 233 27.15 26.17 10.83
N LYS A 234 27.13 25.79 12.12
CA LYS A 234 27.43 26.69 13.24
C LYS A 234 28.92 27.00 13.39
N ALA A 235 29.79 26.10 12.93
CA ALA A 235 31.24 26.25 13.02
C ALA A 235 31.83 27.13 11.91
N VAL A 236 31.06 27.46 10.86
CA VAL A 236 31.47 28.50 9.90
C VAL A 236 31.48 29.84 10.64
N PRO A 237 32.65 30.45 10.87
CA PRO A 237 32.70 31.74 11.55
C PRO A 237 31.93 32.74 10.72
N THR A 238 30.96 33.41 11.34
CA THR A 238 30.18 34.48 10.71
C THR A 238 31.00 35.77 10.56
N GLY A 239 32.29 35.74 10.92
CA GLY A 239 33.22 36.85 10.83
C GLY A 239 34.29 36.58 9.79
N GLU A 240 34.08 37.11 8.58
CA GLU A 240 35.06 37.67 7.64
C GLU A 240 34.39 37.83 6.26
N LEU A 241 33.20 38.46 6.21
CA LEU A 241 32.91 39.32 5.07
C LEU A 241 33.57 40.66 5.38
N LEU A 242 34.89 40.70 5.22
CA LEU A 242 35.66 41.92 5.17
C LEU A 242 35.12 42.77 4.02
N ASP A 243 34.76 44.00 4.38
CA ASP A 243 34.47 45.16 3.53
C ASP A 243 35.22 45.16 2.20
N ALA A 244 34.62 44.54 1.18
CA ALA A 244 35.01 44.79 -0.20
C ALA A 244 34.30 46.06 -0.66
N THR A 245 34.82 47.23 -0.25
CA THR A 245 34.43 48.52 -0.83
C THR A 245 34.62 48.45 -2.35
N PRO A 246 33.56 48.67 -3.15
CA PRO A 246 33.69 48.67 -4.61
C PRO A 246 34.57 49.85 -5.06
N PRO A 247 35.51 49.65 -6.00
CA PRO A 247 36.34 50.73 -6.51
C PRO A 247 35.46 51.74 -7.26
N SER A 248 35.51 53.00 -6.84
CA SER A 248 34.86 54.12 -7.53
C SER A 248 35.55 54.37 -8.87
N SER A 249 34.86 54.08 -9.97
CA SER A 249 35.30 54.44 -11.31
C SER A 249 34.93 55.90 -11.62
N HIS A 250 35.94 56.76 -11.65
CA HIS A 250 35.93 58.05 -12.36
C HIS A 250 36.23 57.85 -13.85
#